data_AF-A0A4R1QKW3-F1
#
_entry.id   AF-A0A4R1QKW3-F1
#
_cell.length_a   1.000
_cell.length_b   1.000
_cell.length_c   1.000
_cell.angle_alpha   90.00
_cell.angle_beta   90.00
_cell.angle_gamma   90.00
#
_symmetry.space_group_name_H-M   'P 1'
#
loop_
_entity.id
_entity.type
_entity.pdbx_description
1 polymer ?
#
loop_
_entity_poly.entity_id
_entity_poly.type
_entity_poly.pdbx_seq_one_letter_code
_entity_poly.pdbx_strand_id
1 'polypeptide(L)'
;METTKTKKSVSVREMGKMLGLKKVESYWLVKKNYFTTIQVAGRMRVMLDSFEDWYSGQFHYKKVDGTPPGTKWRDTTLSVPELAEMLGIHSATAYELVKRVHLETTIIDRRIRVMRDSFECWYDSQDRYKKCSERRE
;
A
#
# COMPACT_ATOMS: atom_id res chain seq x y z
N MET A 1 31.22 7.03 16.49
CA MET A 1 30.17 6.53 15.59
C MET A 1 29.75 5.16 16.09
N GLU A 2 28.70 5.08 16.91
CA GLU A 2 28.15 3.79 17.35
C GLU A 2 27.52 3.10 16.14
N THR A 3 28.12 2.00 15.69
CA THR A 3 27.46 1.08 14.76
C THR A 3 26.31 0.41 15.50
N THR A 4 25.12 1.00 15.41
CA THR A 4 23.88 0.34 15.83
C THR A 4 23.74 -0.94 15.01
N LYS A 5 23.98 -2.10 15.65
CA LYS A 5 23.71 -3.42 15.07
C LYS A 5 22.26 -3.44 14.59
N THR A 6 22.05 -3.33 13.29
CA THR A 6 20.73 -3.43 12.68
C THR A 6 20.22 -4.84 12.95
N LYS A 7 19.09 -4.96 13.66
CA LYS A 7 18.47 -6.27 13.89
C LYS A 7 18.11 -6.87 12.53
N LYS A 8 18.52 -8.11 12.25
CA LYS A 8 18.15 -8.82 11.01
C LYS A 8 16.76 -9.45 11.07
N SER A 9 16.29 -9.77 12.26
CA SER A 9 14.99 -10.38 12.50
C SER A 9 14.38 -9.88 13.80
N VAL A 10 13.05 -9.93 13.90
CA VAL A 10 12.26 -9.52 15.07
C VAL A 10 11.34 -10.64 15.51
N SER A 11 10.92 -10.63 16.78
CA SER A 11 9.87 -11.56 17.23
C SER A 11 8.52 -11.20 16.62
N VAL A 12 7.61 -12.19 16.54
CA VAL A 12 6.23 -11.97 16.07
C VAL A 12 5.51 -10.88 16.86
N ARG A 13 5.80 -10.77 18.16
CA ARG A 13 5.21 -9.72 19.02
C ARG A 13 5.76 -8.34 18.70
N GLU A 14 7.06 -8.21 18.42
CA GLU A 14 7.66 -6.94 18.00
C GLU A 14 7.07 -6.49 16.64
N MET A 15 6.97 -7.40 15.66
CA MET A 15 6.31 -7.12 14.38
C MET A 15 4.84 -6.70 14.59
N GLY A 16 4.11 -7.39 15.47
CA GLY A 16 2.76 -7.03 15.84
C GLY A 16 2.66 -5.59 16.38
N LYS A 17 3.58 -5.20 17.27
CA LYS A 17 3.65 -3.82 17.79
C LYS A 17 3.94 -2.79 16.70
N MET A 18 4.81 -3.10 15.74
CA MET A 18 5.09 -2.21 14.61
C MET A 18 3.82 -1.90 13.81
N LEU A 19 2.90 -2.87 13.70
CA LEU A 19 1.64 -2.74 12.97
C LEU A 19 0.42 -2.41 13.86
N GLY A 20 0.61 -2.23 15.17
CA GLY A 20 -0.48 -2.00 16.12
C GLY A 20 -1.41 -3.22 16.31
N LEU A 21 -0.96 -4.42 15.95
CA LEU A 21 -1.74 -5.65 16.01
C LEU A 21 -1.69 -6.29 17.40
N LYS A 22 -2.81 -6.94 17.78
CA LYS A 22 -2.83 -7.80 18.96
C LYS A 22 -2.09 -9.12 18.68
N LYS A 23 -1.80 -9.88 19.75
CA LYS A 23 -1.10 -11.18 19.66
C LYS A 23 -1.73 -12.09 18.62
N VAL A 24 -3.03 -12.34 18.71
CA VAL A 24 -3.72 -13.29 17.82
C VAL A 24 -3.58 -12.88 16.35
N GLU A 25 -3.81 -11.61 16.04
CA GLU A 25 -3.69 -11.05 14.69
C GLU A 25 -2.26 -11.16 14.13
N SER A 26 -1.26 -10.90 14.98
CA SER A 26 0.16 -11.00 14.60
C SER A 26 0.53 -12.41 14.16
N TYR A 27 0.07 -13.44 14.88
CA TYR A 27 0.31 -14.83 14.51
C TYR A 27 -0.51 -15.27 13.30
N TRP A 28 -1.73 -14.75 13.14
CA TRP A 28 -2.52 -14.98 11.92
C TRP A 28 -1.84 -14.39 10.68
N LEU A 29 -1.24 -13.21 10.78
CA LEU A 29 -0.51 -12.58 9.69
C LEU A 29 0.71 -13.42 9.29
N VAL A 30 1.48 -13.93 10.25
CA VAL A 30 2.60 -14.85 9.96
C VAL A 30 2.12 -16.10 9.22
N LYS A 31 0.98 -16.69 9.62
CA LYS A 31 0.41 -17.85 8.93
C LYS A 31 0.00 -17.60 7.47
N LYS A 32 -0.12 -16.34 7.04
CA LYS A 32 -0.38 -16.00 5.64
C LYS A 32 0.85 -16.20 4.74
N ASN A 33 2.04 -16.45 5.32
CA ASN A 33 3.29 -16.66 4.59
C ASN A 33 3.65 -15.52 3.63
N TYR A 34 3.35 -14.28 4.01
CA TYR A 34 3.69 -13.10 3.21
C TYR A 34 5.17 -12.71 3.26
N PHE A 35 5.87 -13.12 4.32
CA PHE A 35 7.26 -12.80 4.55
C PHE A 35 7.97 -13.98 5.23
N THR A 36 9.30 -14.01 5.09
CA THR A 36 10.15 -15.09 5.58
C THR A 36 10.17 -15.12 7.11
N THR A 37 10.02 -16.33 7.66
CA THR A 37 10.18 -16.59 9.09
C THR A 37 11.21 -17.68 9.34
N ILE A 38 11.91 -17.57 10.47
CA ILE A 38 12.93 -18.52 10.92
C ILE A 38 12.68 -18.93 12.37
N GLN A 39 13.19 -20.10 12.77
CA GLN A 39 13.21 -20.54 14.16
C GLN A 39 14.59 -20.24 14.77
N VAL A 40 14.62 -19.56 15.91
CA VAL A 40 15.85 -19.30 16.67
C VAL A 40 15.60 -19.68 18.12
N ALA A 41 16.34 -20.67 18.62
CA ALA A 41 16.18 -21.22 19.98
C ALA A 41 14.71 -21.56 20.31
N GLY A 42 14.02 -22.23 19.38
CA GLY A 42 12.60 -22.62 19.55
C GLY A 42 11.59 -21.47 19.48
N ARG A 43 12.02 -20.26 19.10
CA ARG A 43 11.15 -19.08 18.95
C ARG A 43 11.11 -18.62 17.50
N MET A 44 9.88 -18.44 17.00
CA MET A 44 9.64 -17.91 15.65
C MET A 44 10.04 -16.42 15.56
N ARG A 45 10.82 -16.10 14.52
CA ARG A 45 11.25 -14.74 14.19
C ARG A 45 10.90 -14.41 12.76
N VAL A 46 10.56 -13.15 12.51
CA VAL A 46 10.27 -12.57 11.20
C VAL A 46 11.53 -11.90 10.69
N MET A 47 11.92 -12.19 9.46
CA MET A 47 13.03 -11.50 8.79
C MET A 47 12.59 -10.10 8.39
N LEU A 48 13.37 -9.08 8.80
CA LEU A 48 12.95 -7.68 8.65
C LEU A 48 12.96 -7.23 7.19
N ASP A 49 13.95 -7.63 6.41
CA ASP A 49 14.04 -7.37 4.97
C ASP A 49 12.81 -7.87 4.21
N SER A 50 12.42 -9.13 4.41
CA SER A 50 11.23 -9.72 3.78
C SER A 50 9.93 -9.08 4.28
N PHE A 51 9.87 -8.67 5.56
CA PHE A 51 8.73 -7.93 6.10
C PHE A 51 8.59 -6.55 5.44
N GLU A 52 9.68 -5.78 5.30
CA GLU A 52 9.66 -4.47 4.65
C GLU A 52 9.35 -4.58 3.15
N ASP A 53 9.87 -5.61 2.48
CA ASP A 53 9.57 -5.91 1.09
C ASP A 53 8.07 -6.19 0.87
N TRP A 54 7.45 -6.98 1.76
CA TRP A 54 6.01 -7.18 1.77
C TRP A 54 5.24 -5.90 2.12
N TYR A 55 5.67 -5.17 3.16
CA TYR A 55 5.00 -3.96 3.65
C TYR A 55 4.91 -2.88 2.58
N SER A 56 5.98 -2.71 1.81
CA SER A 56 6.05 -1.77 0.69
C SER A 56 5.14 -2.15 -0.50
N GLY A 57 4.65 -3.39 -0.56
CA GLY A 57 3.79 -3.89 -1.65
C GLY A 57 2.30 -4.01 -1.31
N GLN A 58 1.91 -3.78 -0.06
CA GLN A 58 0.53 -3.89 0.43
C GLN A 58 -0.03 -2.54 0.86
N PHE A 59 -1.36 -2.41 1.04
CA PHE A 59 -2.00 -1.16 1.44
C PHE A 59 -2.91 -1.27 2.68
N HIS A 60 -3.06 -2.49 3.23
CA HIS A 60 -3.98 -2.79 4.33
C HIS A 60 -3.40 -2.45 5.71
N TYR A 61 -2.23 -2.99 6.03
CA TYR A 61 -1.53 -2.81 7.29
C TYR A 61 -0.77 -1.49 7.29
N LYS A 62 -0.85 -0.77 8.42
CA LYS A 62 -0.15 0.50 8.63
C LYS A 62 0.76 0.38 9.84
N LYS A 63 1.96 0.95 9.73
CA LYS A 63 2.85 1.07 10.88
C LYS A 63 2.36 2.15 11.84
N VAL A 64 2.56 1.90 13.13
CA VAL A 64 2.19 2.83 14.21
C VAL A 64 3.03 4.11 14.20
N ASP A 65 4.22 4.05 13.60
CA ASP A 65 5.13 5.20 13.45
C ASP A 65 4.70 6.17 12.34
N GLY A 66 3.63 5.86 11.60
CA GLY A 66 3.10 6.68 10.51
C GLY A 66 3.76 6.42 9.15
N THR A 67 4.76 5.53 9.06
CA THR A 67 5.39 5.18 7.78
C THR A 67 4.34 4.60 6.83
N PRO A 68 4.13 5.21 5.65
CA PRO A 68 3.09 4.76 4.73
C PRO A 68 3.38 3.36 4.15
N PRO A 69 2.35 2.50 4.00
CA PRO A 69 2.48 1.27 3.23
C PRO A 69 2.40 1.53 1.72
N GLY A 70 2.77 0.54 0.92
CA GLY A 70 2.54 0.55 -0.54
C GLY A 70 3.53 1.42 -1.32
N THR A 71 4.69 1.75 -0.76
CA THR A 71 5.71 2.61 -1.38
C THR A 71 6.19 2.12 -2.74
N LYS A 72 6.17 0.80 -3.01
CA LYS A 72 6.50 0.24 -4.34
C LYS A 72 5.57 0.73 -5.45
N TRP A 73 4.34 1.08 -5.11
CA TRP A 73 3.26 1.30 -6.09
C TRP A 73 2.61 2.68 -5.97
N ARG A 74 2.94 3.45 -4.93
CA ARG A 74 2.29 4.73 -4.64
C ARG A 74 2.51 5.77 -5.74
N ASP A 75 3.69 5.76 -6.33
CA ASP A 75 4.05 6.73 -7.36
C ASP A 75 3.52 6.32 -8.74
N THR A 76 3.42 5.03 -9.03
CA THR A 76 3.02 4.50 -10.34
C THR A 76 1.53 4.18 -10.44
N THR A 77 0.81 4.07 -9.32
CA THR A 77 -0.59 3.65 -9.32
C THR A 77 -1.44 4.47 -8.35
N LEU A 78 -2.75 4.46 -8.59
CA LEU A 78 -3.78 5.15 -7.84
C LEU A 78 -4.90 4.19 -7.47
N SER A 79 -5.49 4.34 -6.29
CA SER A 79 -6.75 3.69 -5.98
C SER A 79 -7.88 4.51 -6.61
N VAL A 80 -9.00 3.85 -6.91
CA VAL A 80 -10.18 4.56 -7.45
C VAL A 80 -10.69 5.65 -6.50
N PRO A 81 -10.68 5.49 -5.16
CA PRO A 81 -10.99 6.58 -4.24
C PRO A 81 -10.01 7.76 -4.32
N GLU A 82 -8.70 7.53 -4.43
CA GLU A 82 -7.71 8.61 -4.61
C GLU A 82 -7.97 9.37 -5.92
N LEU A 83 -8.31 8.66 -7.01
CA LEU A 83 -8.72 9.27 -8.28
C LEU A 83 -9.99 10.11 -8.11
N ALA A 84 -10.98 9.60 -7.38
CA ALA A 84 -12.22 10.31 -7.10
C ALA A 84 -11.97 11.62 -6.34
N GLU A 85 -11.10 11.58 -5.33
CA GLU A 85 -10.68 12.73 -4.54
C GLU A 85 -9.93 13.76 -5.40
N MET A 86 -8.99 13.32 -6.25
CA MET A 86 -8.27 14.20 -7.17
C MET A 86 -9.21 14.92 -8.13
N LEU A 87 -10.25 14.25 -8.64
CA LEU A 87 -11.25 14.86 -9.52
C LEU A 87 -12.41 15.53 -8.77
N GLY A 88 -12.47 15.41 -7.44
CA GLY A 88 -13.58 15.92 -6.61
C GLY A 88 -14.94 15.36 -7.03
N ILE A 89 -14.98 14.07 -7.39
CA ILE A 89 -16.20 13.35 -7.77
C ILE A 89 -16.48 12.24 -6.76
N HIS A 90 -17.72 11.72 -6.76
CA HIS A 90 -18.07 10.60 -5.90
C HIS A 90 -17.35 9.31 -6.35
N SER A 91 -16.94 8.46 -5.41
CA SER A 91 -16.22 7.21 -5.70
C SER A 91 -16.96 6.30 -6.70
N ALA A 92 -18.29 6.23 -6.64
CA ALA A 92 -19.08 5.47 -7.61
C ALA A 92 -18.90 6.00 -9.04
N THR A 93 -18.87 7.33 -9.21
CA THR A 93 -18.63 7.98 -10.50
C THR A 93 -17.20 7.72 -10.99
N ALA A 94 -16.22 7.65 -10.09
CA ALA A 94 -14.86 7.29 -10.44
C ALA A 94 -14.75 5.84 -10.94
N TYR A 95 -15.46 4.88 -10.31
CA TYR A 95 -15.51 3.50 -10.79
C TYR A 95 -16.16 3.39 -12.18
N GLU A 96 -17.26 4.10 -12.41
CA GLU A 96 -17.92 4.21 -13.72
C GLU A 96 -16.95 4.78 -14.77
N LEU A 97 -16.26 5.87 -14.41
CA LEU A 97 -15.32 6.57 -15.28
C LEU A 97 -14.17 5.66 -15.71
N VAL A 98 -13.50 5.01 -14.75
CA VAL A 98 -12.39 4.07 -15.00
C VAL A 98 -12.79 3.04 -16.05
N LYS A 99 -14.00 2.48 -15.94
CA LYS A 99 -14.53 1.50 -16.91
C LYS A 99 -14.84 2.14 -18.26
N ARG A 100 -15.57 3.27 -18.26
CA ARG A 100 -16.05 3.92 -19.48
C ARG A 100 -14.92 4.37 -20.39
N VAL A 101 -13.85 4.93 -19.82
CA VAL A 101 -12.71 5.47 -20.57
C VAL A 101 -11.56 4.47 -20.68
N HIS A 102 -11.78 3.23 -20.24
CA HIS A 102 -10.85 2.11 -20.38
C HIS A 102 -9.46 2.42 -19.81
N LEU A 103 -9.41 3.00 -18.60
CA LEU A 103 -8.13 3.23 -17.92
C LEU A 103 -7.45 1.89 -17.63
N GLU A 104 -6.13 1.87 -17.81
CA GLU A 104 -5.32 0.70 -17.49
C GLU A 104 -5.36 0.45 -15.98
N THR A 105 -5.66 -0.80 -15.60
CA THR A 105 -5.74 -1.20 -14.20
C THR A 105 -4.96 -2.48 -13.93
N THR A 106 -4.48 -2.60 -12.70
CA THR A 106 -3.82 -3.79 -12.18
C THR A 106 -4.39 -4.17 -10.82
N ILE A 107 -4.19 -5.42 -10.41
CA ILE A 107 -4.60 -5.91 -9.10
C ILE A 107 -3.37 -5.95 -8.19
N ILE A 108 -3.34 -5.10 -7.17
CA ILE A 108 -2.30 -5.05 -6.15
C ILE A 108 -2.97 -5.24 -4.79
N ASP A 109 -2.44 -6.14 -3.97
CA ASP A 109 -2.99 -6.45 -2.64
C ASP A 109 -4.50 -6.76 -2.70
N ARG A 110 -4.92 -7.52 -3.73
CA ARG A 110 -6.31 -7.91 -4.01
C ARG A 110 -7.27 -6.74 -4.27
N ARG A 111 -6.75 -5.55 -4.55
CA ARG A 111 -7.52 -4.34 -4.87
C ARG A 111 -7.16 -3.84 -6.25
N ILE A 112 -8.16 -3.32 -6.96
CA ILE A 112 -7.96 -2.68 -8.26
C ILE A 112 -7.22 -1.35 -8.04
N ARG A 113 -6.16 -1.15 -8.81
CA ARG A 113 -5.37 0.08 -8.88
C ARG A 113 -5.33 0.53 -10.34
N VAL A 114 -5.45 1.83 -10.55
CA VAL A 114 -5.35 2.50 -11.85
C VAL A 114 -3.89 2.88 -12.07
N MET A 115 -3.33 2.63 -13.26
CA MET A 115 -1.99 3.11 -13.60
C MET A 115 -2.01 4.63 -13.72
N ARG A 116 -1.07 5.31 -13.05
CA ARG A 116 -1.02 6.77 -13.03
C ARG A 116 -0.84 7.33 -14.44
N ASP A 117 0.08 6.77 -15.22
CA ASP A 117 0.35 7.24 -16.58
C ASP A 117 -0.89 7.12 -17.48
N SER A 118 -1.65 6.03 -17.37
CA SER A 118 -2.91 5.86 -18.10
C SER A 118 -3.95 6.92 -17.70
N PHE A 119 -4.05 7.23 -16.40
CA PHE A 119 -4.93 8.29 -15.92
C PHE A 119 -4.49 9.68 -16.43
N GLU A 120 -3.20 10.01 -16.38
CA GLU A 120 -2.70 11.31 -16.83
C GLU A 120 -2.85 11.48 -18.35
N CYS A 121 -2.51 10.47 -19.15
CA CYS A 121 -2.76 10.48 -20.59
C CYS A 121 -4.23 10.70 -20.94
N TRP A 122 -5.14 10.02 -20.21
CA TRP A 122 -6.57 10.25 -20.38
C TRP A 122 -6.97 11.66 -19.94
N TYR A 123 -6.46 12.14 -18.81
CA TYR A 123 -6.77 13.47 -18.26
C TYR A 123 -6.37 14.60 -19.21
N ASP A 124 -5.22 14.49 -19.87
CA ASP A 124 -4.72 15.47 -20.85
C ASP A 124 -5.50 15.44 -22.17
N SER A 125 -6.16 14.31 -22.48
CA SER A 125 -6.95 14.13 -23.70
C SER A 125 -8.37 14.70 -23.63
N GLN A 126 -8.78 15.26 -22.48
CA GLN A 126 -10.16 15.64 -22.20
C GLN A 126 -10.25 17.02 -21.51
N ASP A 127 -11.38 17.70 -21.69
CA ASP A 127 -11.61 19.03 -21.09
C ASP A 127 -12.69 19.08 -20.00
N ARG A 128 -13.42 17.98 -19.81
CA ARG A 128 -14.61 17.90 -18.95
C ARG A 128 -14.29 17.87 -17.46
N TYR A 129 -13.31 17.08 -17.07
CA TYR A 129 -12.91 16.87 -15.69
C TYR A 129 -11.70 17.74 -15.38
N LYS A 130 -11.74 18.41 -14.22
CA LYS A 130 -10.64 19.23 -13.71
C LYS A 130 -10.24 18.77 -12.32
N LYS A 131 -8.94 18.65 -12.08
CA LYS A 131 -8.38 18.30 -10.77
C LYS A 131 -8.80 19.33 -9.74
N CYS A 132 -9.03 18.89 -8.50
CA CYS A 132 -9.34 19.76 -7.36
C CYS A 132 -8.29 20.86 -7.15
N SER A 133 -7.02 20.55 -7.43
CA SER A 133 -5.91 21.51 -7.32
C SER A 133 -6.04 22.68 -8.29
N GLU A 134 -6.50 22.43 -9.53
CA GLU A 134 -6.60 23.44 -10.60
C GLU A 134 -7.87 24.30 -10.52
N ARG A 135 -8.86 23.89 -9.71
CA ARG A 135 -10.09 24.66 -9.51
C ARG A 135 -9.95 25.80 -8.49
N ARG A 136 -8.81 25.87 -7.81
CA ARG A 136 -8.54 26.85 -6.73
C ARG A 136 -7.69 28.04 -7.18
N GLU A 137 -7.39 28.15 -8.48
CA GLU A 137 -6.88 29.36 -9.13
C GLU A 137 -8.02 30.08 -9.87
#